data_AF-A0A0A2MIH5-F1
#
_entry.id   AF-A0A0A2MIH5-F1
#
_cell.length_a   1.000
_cell.length_b   1.000
_cell.length_c   1.000
_cell.angle_alpha   90.00
_cell.angle_beta   90.00
_cell.angle_gamma   90.00
#
_symmetry.space_group_name_H-M   'P 1'
#
loop_
_entity.id
_entity.type
_entity.pdbx_description
1 polymer ?
#
loop_
_entity_poly.entity_id
_entity_poly.type
_entity_poly.pdbx_seq_one_letter_code
_entity_poly.pdbx_strand_id
1 'polypeptide(L)'
;MIVKQNAPQLWGVFVFYNFIDIIFNIKYADMKFIILLLLFALQGYSQKTNFYEEDTKVNLFAFIGQKISIEEFDPNLDNKKTIIEIDKNTGDTVTSVKTSYSMDRAFIAKYKVIQPVFNNLKQDTISFAVYDHYGTPEFAEFDNVIIYISAYN
;
A
#
# COMPACT_ATOMS: atom_id res chain seq x y z
N MET A 1 54.92 78.76 33.26
CA MET A 1 55.35 77.35 33.41
C MET A 1 54.10 76.49 33.36
N ILE A 2 53.83 75.85 32.22
CA ILE A 2 52.64 75.01 31.99
C ILE A 2 53.14 73.58 31.82
N VAL A 3 52.76 72.70 32.74
CA VAL A 3 53.04 71.26 32.65
C VAL A 3 51.88 70.62 31.89
N LYS A 4 52.14 70.09 30.69
CA LYS A 4 51.21 69.19 29.98
C LYS A 4 51.36 67.79 30.58
N GLN A 5 50.30 67.29 31.22
CA GLN A 5 50.15 65.86 31.52
C GLN A 5 49.78 65.11 30.24
N ASN A 6 50.57 64.09 29.90
CA ASN A 6 50.23 63.13 28.85
C ASN A 6 49.22 62.11 29.39
N ALA A 7 48.10 61.94 28.68
CA ALA A 7 47.11 60.90 28.95
C ALA A 7 47.65 59.51 28.51
N PRO A 8 47.33 58.41 29.22
CA PRO A 8 47.76 57.08 28.84
C PRO A 8 46.94 56.51 27.67
N GLN A 9 47.63 55.71 26.87
CA GLN A 9 47.21 55.16 25.59
C GLN A 9 46.13 54.08 25.74
N LEU A 10 44.93 54.34 25.20
CA LEU A 10 43.74 53.44 25.21
C LEU A 10 43.78 52.29 24.17
N TRP A 11 44.95 51.95 23.64
CA TRP A 11 45.07 51.00 22.53
C TRP A 11 44.89 49.52 22.94
N GLY A 12 45.08 49.19 24.22
CA GLY A 12 44.96 47.80 24.70
C GLY A 12 43.52 47.31 24.90
N VAL A 13 42.57 48.21 25.22
CA VAL A 13 41.18 47.84 25.53
C VAL A 13 40.40 47.54 24.25
N PHE A 14 40.67 48.27 23.16
CA PHE A 14 39.96 48.12 21.89
C PHE A 14 40.25 46.78 21.16
N VAL A 15 41.43 46.20 21.35
CA VAL A 15 41.82 44.94 20.69
C VAL A 15 41.20 43.73 21.40
N PHE A 16 40.99 43.79 22.71
CA PHE A 16 40.38 42.71 23.49
C PHE A 16 38.88 42.52 23.23
N TYR A 17 38.11 43.60 23.08
CA TYR A 17 36.67 43.50 22.78
C TYR A 17 36.42 42.86 21.40
N ASN A 18 37.19 43.27 20.38
CA ASN A 18 37.08 42.72 19.03
C ASN A 18 37.38 41.21 18.98
N PHE A 19 38.34 40.71 19.78
CA PHE A 19 38.65 39.28 19.82
C PHE A 19 37.56 38.44 20.51
N ILE A 20 36.95 38.95 21.58
CA ILE A 20 35.86 38.26 22.28
C ILE A 20 34.62 38.18 21.39
N ASP A 21 34.29 39.27 20.70
CA ASP A 21 33.14 39.34 19.78
C ASP A 21 33.29 38.41 18.57
N ILE A 22 34.52 38.22 18.07
CA ILE A 22 34.83 37.26 17.01
C ILE A 22 34.65 35.81 17.50
N ILE A 23 35.19 35.48 18.68
CA ILE A 23 35.05 34.12 19.24
C ILE A 23 33.59 33.79 19.57
N PHE A 24 32.82 34.75 20.09
CA PHE A 24 31.39 34.59 20.34
C PHE A 24 30.60 34.40 19.05
N ASN A 25 30.88 35.20 18.00
CA ASN A 25 30.21 35.07 16.71
C ASN A 25 30.53 33.75 15.99
N ILE A 26 31.77 33.26 16.08
CA ILE A 26 32.15 31.96 15.49
C ILE A 26 31.37 30.83 16.19
N LYS A 27 31.33 30.81 17.53
CA LYS A 27 30.53 29.83 18.28
C LYS A 27 29.04 29.90 17.96
N TYR A 28 28.50 31.10 17.76
CA TYR A 28 27.10 31.31 17.43
C TYR A 28 26.76 30.89 15.99
N ALA A 29 27.69 31.10 15.04
CA ALA A 29 27.56 30.65 13.67
C ALA A 29 27.57 29.12 13.57
N ASP A 30 28.46 28.46 14.31
CA ASP A 30 28.53 27.00 14.40
C ASP A 30 27.24 26.41 14.99
N MET A 31 26.68 27.05 16.02
CA MET A 31 25.42 26.63 16.63
C MET A 31 24.23 26.76 15.66
N LYS A 32 24.19 27.81 14.83
CA LYS A 32 23.17 27.97 13.78
C LYS A 32 23.28 26.90 12.71
N PHE A 33 24.49 26.52 12.32
CA PHE A 33 24.73 25.43 11.37
C PHE A 33 24.24 24.08 11.92
N ILE A 34 24.49 23.81 13.21
CA ILE A 34 24.00 22.60 13.88
C ILE A 34 22.47 22.57 13.95
N ILE A 35 21.83 23.69 14.27
CA ILE A 35 20.35 23.80 14.28
C ILE A 35 19.79 23.60 12.87
N LEU A 36 20.43 24.16 11.84
CA LEU A 36 20.03 23.98 10.44
C LEU A 36 20.15 22.50 10.00
N LEU A 37 21.23 21.82 10.39
CA LEU A 37 21.42 20.38 10.16
C LEU A 37 20.38 19.52 10.86
N LEU A 38 20.02 19.86 12.10
CA LEU A 38 18.95 19.20 12.86
C LEU A 38 17.59 19.39 12.21
N LEU A 39 17.28 20.60 11.72
CA LEU A 39 16.04 20.89 11.00
C LEU A 39 15.94 20.13 9.66
N PHE A 40 17.06 19.92 8.96
CA PHE A 40 17.11 19.08 7.75
C PHE A 40 16.95 17.59 8.08
N ALA A 41 17.54 17.10 9.17
CA ALA A 41 17.40 15.70 9.59
C ALA A 41 15.95 15.34 9.98
N LEU A 42 15.16 16.31 10.45
CA LEU A 42 13.75 16.11 10.81
C LEU A 42 12.80 16.07 9.61
N GLN A 43 13.21 16.53 8.42
CA GLN A 43 12.35 16.55 7.22
C GLN A 43 12.27 15.19 6.50
N GLY A 44 13.09 14.20 6.89
CA GLY A 44 13.13 12.87 6.26
C GLY A 44 12.05 11.89 6.72
N TYR A 45 11.21 12.25 7.69
CA TYR A 45 10.12 11.37 8.14
C TYR A 45 8.92 11.52 7.20
N SER A 46 8.94 10.79 6.08
CA SER A 46 7.76 10.63 5.24
C SER A 46 6.67 9.94 6.07
N GLN A 47 5.70 10.73 6.53
CA GLN A 47 4.46 10.18 7.07
C GLN A 47 3.82 9.38 5.95
N LYS A 48 3.68 8.06 6.15
CA LYS A 48 2.89 7.19 5.29
C LYS A 48 1.44 7.65 5.44
N THR A 49 1.01 8.58 4.61
CA THR A 49 -0.37 9.05 4.62
C THR A 49 -1.24 7.92 4.09
N ASN A 50 -2.06 7.32 4.97
CA ASN A 50 -3.13 6.46 4.51
C ASN A 50 -4.12 7.37 3.78
N PHE A 51 -4.14 7.29 2.45
CA PHE A 51 -4.95 8.16 1.60
C PHE A 51 -6.46 7.83 1.68
N TYR A 52 -6.81 6.79 2.44
CA TYR A 52 -8.13 6.18 2.50
C TYR A 52 -8.42 5.72 3.94
N GLU A 53 -9.66 5.96 4.37
CA GLU A 53 -10.26 5.39 5.57
C GLU A 53 -11.04 4.12 5.17
N GLU A 54 -10.99 3.06 5.97
CA GLU A 54 -11.77 1.85 5.70
C GLU A 54 -13.27 2.15 5.79
N ASP A 55 -14.04 1.70 4.79
CA ASP A 55 -15.49 1.70 4.82
C ASP A 55 -16.01 0.26 4.83
N THR A 56 -16.22 -0.26 6.03
CA THR A 56 -16.70 -1.63 6.23
C THR A 56 -18.16 -1.83 5.79
N LYS A 57 -18.88 -0.78 5.38
CA LYS A 57 -20.22 -0.90 4.79
C LYS A 57 -20.14 -1.27 3.31
N VAL A 58 -19.01 -1.02 2.66
CA VAL A 58 -18.78 -1.37 1.26
C VAL A 58 -18.10 -2.74 1.18
N ASN A 59 -18.78 -3.72 0.58
CA ASN A 59 -18.23 -5.05 0.31
C ASN A 59 -17.31 -5.03 -0.93
N LEU A 60 -16.22 -4.28 -0.82
CA LEU A 60 -15.16 -4.18 -1.81
C LEU A 60 -13.82 -4.11 -1.08
N PHE A 61 -12.85 -4.85 -1.58
CA PHE A 61 -11.47 -4.81 -1.15
C PHE A 61 -10.60 -4.59 -2.39
N ALA A 62 -9.67 -3.66 -2.31
CA ALA A 62 -8.67 -3.42 -3.34
C ALA A 62 -7.28 -3.46 -2.75
N PHE A 63 -6.34 -4.10 -3.43
CA PHE A 63 -4.96 -4.22 -2.95
C PHE A 63 -3.99 -4.44 -4.10
N ILE A 64 -2.74 -4.05 -3.88
CA ILE A 64 -1.61 -4.48 -4.71
C ILE A 64 -1.25 -5.90 -4.28
N GLY A 65 -1.45 -6.86 -5.18
CA GLY A 65 -1.17 -8.26 -4.97
C GLY A 65 0.07 -8.72 -5.75
N GLN A 66 0.93 -9.52 -5.11
CA GLN A 66 1.99 -10.26 -5.77
C GLN A 66 1.51 -11.68 -6.08
N LYS A 67 1.62 -12.10 -7.35
CA LYS A 67 1.18 -13.41 -7.83
C LYS A 67 1.96 -14.53 -7.14
N ILE A 68 1.24 -15.52 -6.61
CA ILE A 68 1.80 -16.77 -6.08
C ILE A 68 1.56 -17.89 -7.09
N SER A 69 0.29 -18.12 -7.48
CA SER A 69 -0.07 -19.09 -8.50
C SER A 69 -1.38 -18.73 -9.18
N ILE A 70 -1.57 -19.22 -10.40
CA ILE A 70 -2.85 -19.22 -11.13
C ILE A 70 -2.96 -20.60 -11.75
N GLU A 71 -3.95 -21.36 -11.29
CA GLU A 71 -4.13 -22.76 -11.66
C GLU A 71 -5.49 -22.94 -12.31
N GLU A 72 -5.51 -23.46 -13.54
CA GLU A 72 -6.74 -23.76 -14.26
C GLU A 72 -7.44 -24.99 -13.67
N PHE A 73 -8.76 -24.96 -13.59
CA PHE A 73 -9.59 -26.10 -13.23
C PHE A 73 -10.80 -26.21 -14.16
N ASP A 74 -11.37 -27.42 -14.27
CA ASP A 74 -12.59 -27.63 -15.04
C ASP A 74 -13.83 -27.27 -14.20
N PRO A 75 -14.57 -26.20 -14.53
CA PRO A 75 -15.76 -25.79 -13.79
C PRO A 75 -16.96 -26.73 -14.00
N ASN A 76 -16.87 -27.69 -14.92
CA ASN A 76 -17.97 -28.56 -15.34
C ASN A 76 -17.87 -30.00 -14.82
N LEU A 77 -16.84 -30.34 -14.02
CA LEU A 77 -16.59 -31.69 -13.51
C LEU A 77 -17.82 -32.36 -12.87
N ASP A 78 -18.66 -31.59 -12.15
CA ASP A 78 -19.82 -32.10 -11.40
C ASP A 78 -21.17 -31.51 -11.85
N ASN A 79 -21.28 -31.09 -13.10
CA ASN A 79 -22.43 -30.31 -13.56
C ASN A 79 -23.69 -31.13 -13.93
N LYS A 80 -23.67 -32.45 -13.71
CA LYS A 80 -24.78 -33.36 -14.01
C LYS A 80 -25.64 -33.57 -12.77
N LYS A 81 -26.88 -33.10 -12.82
CA LYS A 81 -27.89 -33.34 -11.80
C LYS A 81 -28.96 -34.28 -12.34
N THR A 82 -29.13 -35.43 -11.69
CA THR A 82 -30.27 -36.31 -11.95
C THR A 82 -31.51 -35.73 -11.27
N ILE A 83 -32.56 -35.55 -12.04
CA ILE A 83 -33.87 -35.09 -11.58
C ILE A 83 -34.87 -36.22 -11.83
N ILE A 84 -35.56 -36.62 -10.77
CA ILE A 84 -36.63 -37.62 -10.84
C ILE A 84 -37.93 -36.84 -10.67
N GLU A 85 -38.77 -36.87 -11.70
CA GLU A 85 -40.07 -36.20 -11.73
C GLU A 85 -41.16 -37.24 -11.97
N ILE A 86 -42.37 -36.97 -11.49
CA ILE A 86 -43.54 -37.79 -11.79
C ILE A 86 -44.37 -37.03 -12.81
N ASP A 87 -44.63 -37.65 -13.96
CA ASP A 87 -45.53 -37.09 -14.96
C ASP A 87 -46.95 -37.06 -14.38
N LYS A 88 -47.51 -35.85 -14.27
CA LYS A 88 -48.83 -35.60 -13.66
C LYS A 88 -49.99 -36.17 -14.48
N ASN A 89 -49.80 -36.42 -15.77
CA ASN A 89 -50.85 -36.90 -16.67
C ASN A 89 -50.89 -38.44 -16.75
N THR A 90 -49.74 -39.10 -16.58
CA THR A 90 -49.59 -40.56 -16.75
C THR A 90 -49.28 -41.27 -15.44
N GLY A 91 -48.72 -40.57 -14.44
CA GLY A 91 -48.22 -41.16 -13.20
C GLY A 91 -46.86 -41.82 -13.33
N ASP A 92 -46.24 -41.78 -14.52
CA ASP A 92 -44.95 -42.41 -14.78
C ASP A 92 -43.80 -41.66 -14.11
N THR A 93 -42.79 -42.41 -13.68
CA THR A 93 -41.54 -41.82 -13.18
C THR A 93 -40.63 -41.48 -14.35
N VAL A 94 -40.34 -40.19 -14.52
CA VAL A 94 -39.42 -39.67 -15.53
C VAL A 94 -38.10 -39.33 -14.85
N THR A 95 -37.02 -39.98 -15.31
CA THR A 95 -35.66 -39.62 -14.91
C THR A 95 -35.03 -38.76 -16.00
N SER A 96 -34.66 -37.53 -15.66
CA SER A 96 -33.93 -36.64 -16.56
C SER A 96 -32.56 -36.29 -15.96
N VAL A 97 -31.55 -36.12 -16.82
CA VAL A 97 -30.23 -35.63 -16.40
C VAL A 97 -30.10 -34.20 -16.90
N LYS A 98 -30.18 -33.24 -15.98
CA LYS A 98 -29.93 -31.83 -16.29
C LYS A 98 -28.44 -31.57 -16.20
N THR A 99 -27.86 -31.02 -17.26
CA THR A 99 -26.46 -30.64 -17.31
C THR A 99 -26.35 -29.14 -17.55
N SER A 100 -25.57 -28.43 -16.74
CA SER A 100 -25.34 -26.98 -16.89
C SER A 100 -23.87 -26.72 -17.20
N TYR A 101 -23.55 -26.21 -18.39
CA TYR A 101 -22.15 -25.94 -18.75
C TYR A 101 -21.80 -24.47 -18.49
N SER A 102 -20.74 -24.24 -17.71
CA SER A 102 -19.98 -22.99 -17.79
C SER A 102 -19.18 -23.02 -19.09
N MET A 103 -19.32 -21.96 -19.89
CA MET A 103 -18.58 -21.81 -21.14
C MET A 103 -17.25 -21.05 -20.92
N ASP A 104 -16.95 -20.70 -19.68
CA ASP A 104 -15.76 -19.94 -19.32
C ASP A 104 -14.68 -20.87 -18.78
N ARG A 105 -13.42 -20.55 -19.06
CA ARG A 105 -12.29 -21.19 -18.37
C ARG A 105 -12.26 -20.69 -16.94
N ALA A 106 -11.94 -21.58 -16.01
CA ALA A 106 -11.95 -21.25 -14.60
C ALA A 106 -10.54 -21.43 -14.00
N PHE A 107 -10.16 -20.48 -13.16
CA PHE A 107 -8.84 -20.44 -12.55
C PHE A 107 -8.96 -20.18 -11.06
N ILE A 108 -8.12 -20.84 -10.26
CA ILE A 108 -7.86 -20.44 -8.87
C ILE A 108 -6.64 -19.56 -8.87
N ALA A 109 -6.85 -18.28 -8.59
CA ALA A 109 -5.81 -17.27 -8.48
C ALA A 109 -5.40 -17.12 -7.01
N LYS A 110 -4.10 -17.20 -6.72
CA LYS A 110 -3.52 -17.03 -5.39
C LYS A 110 -2.51 -15.88 -5.37
N TYR A 111 -2.71 -14.94 -4.47
CA TYR A 111 -1.93 -13.71 -4.39
C TYR A 111 -1.54 -13.37 -2.96
N LYS A 112 -0.33 -12.84 -2.78
CA LYS A 112 0.13 -12.21 -1.54
C LYS A 112 -0.32 -10.74 -1.54
N VAL A 113 -0.94 -10.28 -0.46
CA VAL A 113 -1.33 -8.87 -0.26
C VAL A 113 -0.09 -8.07 0.14
N ILE A 114 0.39 -7.21 -0.76
CA ILE A 114 1.56 -6.36 -0.52
C ILE A 114 1.15 -5.03 0.13
N GLN A 115 0.09 -4.43 -0.40
CA GLN A 115 -0.40 -3.15 0.07
C GLN A 115 -1.92 -3.05 -0.09
N PRO A 116 -2.68 -2.83 1.00
CA PRO A 116 -4.09 -2.50 0.87
C PRO A 116 -4.25 -1.13 0.21
N VAL A 117 -5.21 -1.03 -0.71
CA VAL A 117 -5.59 0.19 -1.43
C VAL A 117 -6.99 0.66 -1.00
N PHE A 118 -7.91 -0.26 -0.75
CA PHE A 118 -9.25 0.03 -0.24
C PHE A 118 -9.76 -1.12 0.62
N ASN A 119 -10.18 -0.84 1.85
CA ASN A 119 -10.49 -1.84 2.88
C ASN A 119 -9.35 -2.84 3.14
N ASN A 120 -9.39 -3.51 4.29
CA ASN A 120 -8.33 -4.43 4.70
C ASN A 120 -8.86 -5.85 4.84
N LEU A 121 -8.22 -6.76 4.10
CA LEU A 121 -8.54 -8.19 4.12
C LEU A 121 -8.08 -8.90 5.41
N LYS A 122 -7.25 -8.25 6.24
CA LYS A 122 -6.65 -8.78 7.48
C LYS A 122 -5.81 -10.05 7.32
N GLN A 123 -5.57 -10.47 6.08
CA GLN A 123 -4.77 -11.63 5.71
C GLN A 123 -3.71 -11.18 4.69
N ASP A 124 -2.55 -11.84 4.73
CA ASP A 124 -1.42 -11.53 3.85
C ASP A 124 -1.48 -12.27 2.51
N THR A 125 -2.43 -13.19 2.36
CA THR A 125 -2.59 -14.07 1.20
C THR A 125 -4.07 -14.29 0.97
N ILE A 126 -4.48 -14.34 -0.29
CA ILE A 126 -5.85 -14.68 -0.68
C ILE A 126 -5.88 -15.61 -1.88
N SER A 127 -6.87 -16.48 -1.92
CA SER A 127 -7.21 -17.29 -3.09
C SER A 127 -8.65 -17.00 -3.53
N PHE A 128 -8.89 -16.85 -4.83
CA PHE A 128 -10.21 -16.58 -5.37
C PHE A 128 -10.36 -17.20 -6.77
N ALA A 129 -11.61 -17.49 -7.15
CA ALA A 129 -11.93 -18.02 -8.47
C ALA A 129 -12.03 -16.89 -9.50
N VAL A 130 -11.52 -17.14 -10.70
CA VAL A 130 -11.56 -16.22 -11.84
C VAL A 130 -12.13 -16.99 -13.03
N TYR A 131 -13.12 -16.41 -13.69
CA TYR A 131 -13.75 -16.97 -14.88
C TYR A 131 -13.46 -16.05 -16.06
N ASP A 132 -12.96 -16.61 -17.15
CA ASP A 132 -12.60 -15.86 -18.33
C ASP A 132 -13.05 -16.60 -19.60
N HIS A 133 -13.73 -15.86 -20.48
CA HIS A 133 -14.26 -16.37 -21.74
C HIS A 133 -13.21 -16.41 -22.86
N TYR A 134 -12.18 -15.57 -22.77
CA TYR A 134 -11.20 -15.33 -23.82
C TYR A 134 -9.85 -16.03 -23.57
N GLY A 135 -9.75 -16.83 -22.51
CA GLY A 135 -8.57 -17.66 -22.28
C GLY A 135 -8.05 -17.55 -20.85
N THR A 136 -6.73 -17.41 -20.74
CA THR A 136 -6.08 -17.12 -19.47
C THR A 136 -6.21 -15.62 -19.20
N PRO A 137 -6.58 -15.19 -17.98
CA PRO A 137 -6.76 -13.77 -17.68
C PRO A 137 -5.48 -12.97 -17.96
N GLU A 138 -5.59 -11.82 -18.65
CA GLU A 138 -4.42 -11.00 -19.03
C GLU A 138 -3.55 -10.58 -17.83
N PHE A 139 -4.18 -10.34 -16.68
CA PHE A 139 -3.45 -9.97 -15.46
C PHE A 139 -2.50 -11.09 -14.97
N ALA A 140 -2.68 -12.34 -15.44
CA ALA A 140 -1.83 -13.47 -15.10
C ALA A 140 -0.39 -13.33 -15.60
N GLU A 141 -0.13 -12.47 -16.59
CA GLU A 141 1.22 -12.24 -17.14
C GLU A 141 2.10 -11.40 -16.20
N PHE A 142 1.49 -10.66 -15.27
CA PHE A 142 2.19 -9.73 -14.39
C PHE A 142 2.46 -10.34 -13.01
N ASP A 143 3.58 -9.98 -12.42
CA ASP A 143 3.92 -10.44 -11.06
C ASP A 143 3.22 -9.64 -9.98
N ASN A 144 2.93 -8.36 -10.25
CA ASN A 144 2.21 -7.48 -9.33
C ASN A 144 1.06 -6.82 -10.06
N VAL A 145 -0.12 -6.86 -9.47
CA VAL A 145 -1.36 -6.30 -10.05
C VAL A 145 -2.20 -5.65 -8.97
N ILE A 146 -3.05 -4.69 -9.36
CA ILE A 146 -4.10 -4.18 -8.48
C ILE A 146 -5.31 -5.09 -8.65
N ILE A 147 -5.76 -5.68 -7.55
CA ILE A 147 -6.89 -6.62 -7.53
C ILE A 147 -8.05 -5.96 -6.81
N TYR A 148 -9.25 -6.11 -7.38
CA TYR A 148 -10.52 -5.72 -6.78
C TYR A 148 -11.36 -6.96 -6.55
N ILE A 149 -11.83 -7.17 -5.33
CA ILE A 149 -12.68 -8.32 -4.97
C ILE A 149 -13.80 -7.88 -4.04
N SER A 150 -14.91 -8.60 -4.11
CA SER A 150 -15.99 -8.56 -3.13
C SER A 150 -16.13 -9.94 -2.49
N ALA A 151 -16.54 -9.98 -1.22
CA ALA A 151 -16.94 -11.24 -0.61
C ALA A 151 -18.28 -11.67 -1.22
N TYR A 152 -18.42 -12.95 -1.55
CA TYR A 152 -19.73 -13.50 -1.93
C TYR A 152 -20.58 -13.62 -0.66
N ASN A 153 -21.72 -12.92 -0.62
CA ASN A 153 -22.71 -12.99 0.48
C ASN A 153 -23.74 -14.09 0.22
#